data_AF-W6KG45-F1
#
_entry.id   AF-W6KG45-F1
#
_cell.length_a   1.000
_cell.length_b   1.000
_cell.length_c   1.000
_cell.angle_alpha   90.00
_cell.angle_beta   90.00
_cell.angle_gamma   90.00
#
_symmetry.space_group_name_H-M   'P 1'
#
loop_
_entity.id
_entity.type
_entity.pdbx_description
1 polymer ?
#
loop_
_entity_poly.entity_id
_entity_poly.type
_entity_poly.pdbx_seq_one_letter_code
_entity_poly.pdbx_strand_id
1 'polypeptide(L)'
;MRRTVVICAATPERYTILGTTHPRPKRTGFGRDNKMRSKPSDNVAWYDKGPVEWLPRPVRLTYDHLDRLRDWMMRETLDGRTQEFNRIRALHREWSQHVLMPVLGDVEPKFPTNLFKQNHCAKRRFLVRWHKANTPQHWVWMPRGPAMVTPLHRSNPSQFPENWRHLMRHNSLSGSLQSNEG
;
A
#
# COMPACT_ATOMS: atom_id res chain seq x y z
N MET A 1 -54.33 -31.34 13.50
CA MET A 1 -53.21 -31.20 12.54
C MET A 1 -53.77 -31.06 11.12
N ARG A 2 -53.76 -29.86 10.54
CA ARG A 2 -54.18 -29.64 9.13
C ARG A 2 -53.02 -30.04 8.21
N ARG A 3 -53.18 -31.16 7.50
CA ARG A 3 -52.26 -31.57 6.43
C ARG A 3 -52.54 -30.72 5.19
N THR A 4 -51.59 -29.87 4.81
CA THR A 4 -51.55 -29.22 3.49
C THR A 4 -51.24 -30.28 2.45
N VAL A 5 -52.27 -30.71 1.72
CA VAL A 5 -52.11 -31.58 0.55
C VAL A 5 -51.54 -30.73 -0.58
N VAL A 6 -50.25 -30.90 -0.87
CA VAL A 6 -49.66 -30.37 -2.10
C VAL A 6 -50.20 -31.23 -3.24
N ILE A 7 -51.11 -30.67 -4.03
CA ILE A 7 -51.62 -31.32 -5.24
C ILE A 7 -50.47 -31.33 -6.24
N CYS A 8 -49.85 -32.50 -6.46
CA CYS A 8 -48.97 -32.73 -7.61
C CYS A 8 -49.83 -32.80 -8.88
N ALA A 9 -50.20 -31.63 -9.42
CA ALA A 9 -50.77 -31.53 -10.76
C ALA A 9 -49.65 -31.58 -11.81
N ALA A 10 -49.87 -32.27 -12.92
CA ALA A 10 -48.93 -32.30 -14.05
C ALA A 10 -48.75 -30.90 -14.63
N THR A 11 -47.50 -30.48 -14.87
CA THR A 11 -47.20 -29.25 -15.61
C THR A 11 -47.86 -29.30 -17.00
N PRO A 12 -48.71 -28.34 -17.37
CA PRO A 12 -49.38 -28.33 -18.67
C PRO A 12 -48.37 -28.12 -19.81
N GLU A 13 -48.69 -28.63 -21.00
CA GLU A 13 -47.81 -28.51 -22.18
C GLU A 13 -47.61 -27.06 -22.62
N ARG A 14 -48.59 -26.18 -22.38
CA ARG A 14 -48.56 -24.76 -22.77
C ARG A 14 -49.26 -23.91 -21.72
N TYR A 15 -48.79 -22.67 -21.61
CA TYR A 15 -49.46 -21.64 -20.81
C TYR A 15 -49.99 -20.55 -21.74
N THR A 16 -51.31 -20.30 -21.71
CA THR A 16 -51.99 -19.34 -22.60
C THR A 16 -51.72 -17.89 -22.22
N ILE A 17 -51.46 -17.61 -20.94
CA ILE A 17 -51.25 -16.25 -20.42
C ILE A 17 -49.80 -16.05 -19.93
N LEU A 18 -49.11 -17.13 -19.54
CA LEU A 18 -47.71 -17.04 -19.10
C LEU A 18 -46.78 -17.02 -20.31
N GLY A 19 -45.98 -15.96 -20.46
CA GLY A 19 -45.04 -15.79 -21.57
C GLY A 19 -45.57 -14.96 -22.75
N THR A 20 -46.84 -14.53 -22.72
CA THR A 20 -47.40 -13.61 -23.73
C THR A 20 -47.09 -12.14 -23.44
N THR A 21 -46.74 -11.80 -22.20
CA THR A 21 -46.29 -10.46 -21.80
C THR A 21 -44.93 -10.12 -22.40
N HIS A 22 -44.75 -8.88 -22.87
CA HIS A 22 -43.48 -8.42 -23.42
C HIS A 22 -42.32 -8.63 -22.41
N PRO A 23 -41.23 -9.30 -22.80
CA PRO A 23 -40.12 -9.58 -21.89
C PRO A 23 -39.47 -8.29 -21.41
N ARG A 24 -39.00 -8.28 -20.16
CA ARG A 24 -38.29 -7.12 -19.61
C ARG A 24 -36.96 -6.94 -20.35
N PRO A 25 -36.56 -5.70 -20.69
CA PRO A 25 -35.29 -5.45 -21.36
C PRO A 25 -34.12 -5.80 -20.44
N LYS A 26 -33.05 -6.34 -21.03
CA LYS A 26 -31.77 -6.51 -20.33
C LYS A 26 -31.13 -5.14 -20.10
N ARG A 27 -30.46 -4.96 -18.96
CA ARG A 27 -29.68 -3.74 -18.70
C ARG A 27 -28.52 -3.62 -19.68
N THR A 28 -28.22 -2.40 -20.11
CA THR A 28 -27.10 -2.08 -21.02
C THR A 28 -25.85 -1.62 -20.28
N GLY A 29 -25.99 -1.15 -19.04
CA GLY A 29 -24.88 -0.70 -18.20
C GLY A 29 -25.05 -1.07 -16.73
N PHE A 30 -24.19 -0.48 -15.90
CA PHE A 30 -24.05 -0.80 -14.48
C PHE A 30 -24.14 0.45 -13.60
N GLY A 31 -24.06 0.27 -12.28
CA GLY A 31 -24.01 1.38 -11.33
C GLY A 31 -25.27 2.26 -11.33
N ARG A 32 -25.09 3.56 -11.05
CA ARG A 32 -26.20 4.52 -10.97
C ARG A 32 -27.03 4.49 -12.26
N ASP A 33 -28.34 4.32 -12.10
CA ASP A 33 -29.34 4.24 -13.17
C ASP A 33 -29.07 3.15 -14.24
N ASN A 34 -28.20 2.17 -13.95
CA ASN A 34 -27.71 1.18 -14.93
C ASN A 34 -27.08 1.78 -16.20
N LYS A 35 -26.48 2.98 -16.10
CA LYS A 35 -25.93 3.72 -17.25
C LYS A 35 -24.40 3.85 -17.25
N MET A 36 -23.71 3.36 -16.23
CA MET A 36 -22.24 3.40 -16.20
C MET A 36 -21.65 2.33 -17.11
N ARG A 37 -20.70 2.74 -17.94
CA ARG A 37 -19.88 1.85 -18.77
C ARG A 37 -18.82 1.14 -17.92
N SER A 38 -18.53 -0.11 -18.23
CA SER A 38 -17.36 -0.82 -17.70
C SER A 38 -16.10 -0.33 -18.42
N LYS A 39 -15.31 0.50 -17.74
CA LYS A 39 -14.03 1.03 -18.23
C LYS A 39 -13.05 1.17 -17.07
N PRO A 40 -11.72 1.27 -17.34
CA PRO A 40 -10.77 1.67 -16.32
C PRO A 40 -11.21 2.96 -15.63
N SER A 41 -11.16 2.97 -14.30
CA SER A 41 -11.61 4.08 -13.47
C SER A 41 -10.45 4.68 -12.69
N ASP A 42 -10.67 5.85 -12.07
CA ASP A 42 -9.64 6.49 -11.23
C ASP A 42 -9.20 5.57 -10.06
N ASN A 43 -10.08 4.65 -9.61
CA ASN A 43 -9.83 3.67 -8.54
C ASN A 43 -8.97 2.46 -8.95
N VAL A 44 -8.56 2.36 -10.21
CA VAL A 44 -7.64 1.30 -10.66
C VAL A 44 -6.28 1.51 -10.00
N ALA A 45 -5.74 0.49 -9.34
CA ALA A 45 -4.40 0.57 -8.76
C ALA A 45 -3.31 0.42 -9.84
N TRP A 46 -2.19 1.10 -9.65
CA TRP A 46 -0.96 0.91 -10.41
C TRP A 46 0.01 0.07 -9.56
N TYR A 47 0.41 -1.09 -10.09
CA TYR A 47 1.30 -2.04 -9.40
C TYR A 47 2.76 -1.91 -9.85
N ASP A 48 3.02 -1.16 -10.91
CA ASP A 48 4.35 -1.07 -11.54
C ASP A 48 5.21 0.06 -10.94
N LYS A 49 4.71 0.76 -9.90
CA LYS A 49 5.30 1.99 -9.34
C LYS A 49 5.66 1.80 -7.88
N GLY A 50 6.63 0.91 -7.64
CA GLY A 50 7.24 0.63 -6.34
C GLY A 50 6.56 -0.47 -5.52
N PRO A 51 6.90 -0.57 -4.23
CA PRO A 51 6.48 -1.70 -3.39
C PRO A 51 5.00 -1.64 -2.98
N VAL A 52 4.40 -0.44 -2.95
CA VAL A 52 2.98 -0.24 -2.58
C VAL A 52 2.20 0.13 -3.84
N GLU A 53 1.05 -0.50 -4.04
CA GLU A 53 0.17 -0.15 -5.15
C GLU A 53 -0.35 1.28 -5.01
N TRP A 54 -0.54 1.98 -6.13
CA TRP A 54 -0.90 3.40 -6.09
C TRP A 54 -2.25 3.71 -6.78
N LEU A 55 -3.20 4.39 -6.14
CA LEU A 55 -3.21 4.79 -4.73
C LEU A 55 -3.34 3.57 -3.80
N PRO A 56 -2.80 3.62 -2.57
CA PRO A 56 -2.85 2.49 -1.66
C PRO A 56 -4.28 2.13 -1.31
N ARG A 57 -4.59 0.83 -1.28
CA ARG A 57 -5.90 0.36 -0.81
C ARG A 57 -6.01 0.56 0.71
N PRO A 58 -7.24 0.58 1.26
CA PRO A 58 -7.41 0.62 2.70
C PRO A 58 -6.76 -0.60 3.38
N VAL A 59 -5.80 -0.35 4.29
CA VAL A 59 -5.13 -1.37 5.11
C VAL A 59 -5.45 -1.13 6.58
N ARG A 60 -5.66 -2.20 7.35
CA ARG A 60 -5.95 -2.12 8.79
C ARG A 60 -4.95 -2.98 9.57
N LEU A 61 -4.12 -2.33 10.36
CA LEU A 61 -3.27 -2.99 11.35
C LEU A 61 -4.05 -3.14 12.65
N THR A 62 -4.06 -4.34 13.24
CA THR A 62 -4.87 -4.69 14.43
C THR A 62 -3.96 -5.24 15.53
N TYR A 63 -4.45 -5.32 16.76
CA TYR A 63 -3.70 -5.91 17.87
C TYR A 63 -3.31 -7.38 17.63
N ASP A 64 -4.19 -8.17 17.01
CA ASP A 64 -3.88 -9.55 16.61
C ASP A 64 -2.66 -9.62 15.67
N HIS A 65 -2.52 -8.66 14.75
CA HIS A 65 -1.33 -8.58 13.89
C HIS A 65 -0.07 -8.19 14.68
N LEU A 66 -0.20 -7.38 15.73
CA LEU A 66 0.93 -6.99 16.58
C LEU A 66 1.41 -8.15 17.46
N ASP A 67 0.49 -8.95 18.01
CA ASP A 67 0.85 -10.14 18.77
C ASP A 67 1.56 -11.17 17.88
N ARG A 68 1.03 -11.42 16.68
CA ARG A 68 1.70 -12.29 15.69
C ARG A 68 3.07 -11.77 15.28
N LEU A 69 3.20 -10.46 15.10
CA LEU A 69 4.48 -9.83 14.76
C LEU A 69 5.49 -9.99 15.90
N ARG A 70 5.07 -9.79 17.16
CA ARG A 70 5.91 -9.99 18.33
C ARG A 70 6.41 -11.43 18.43
N ASP A 71 5.51 -12.40 18.27
CA ASP A 71 5.86 -13.81 18.36
C ASP A 71 6.79 -14.24 17.21
N TRP A 72 6.57 -13.71 16.00
CA TRP A 72 7.48 -13.87 14.87
C TRP A 72 8.87 -13.28 15.16
N MET A 73 8.94 -12.04 15.67
CA MET A 73 10.20 -11.39 16.02
C MET A 73 10.98 -12.18 17.08
N MET A 74 10.29 -12.69 18.11
CA MET A 74 10.90 -13.53 19.13
C MET A 74 11.50 -14.80 18.51
N ARG A 75 10.74 -15.50 17.67
CA ARG A 75 11.20 -16.74 17.01
C ARG A 75 12.43 -16.49 16.14
N GLU A 76 12.40 -15.47 15.26
CA GLU A 76 13.54 -15.14 14.39
C GLU A 76 14.78 -14.75 15.19
N THR A 77 14.60 -14.07 16.32
CA THR A 77 15.70 -13.70 17.23
C THR A 77 16.33 -14.93 17.88
N LEU A 78 15.53 -15.87 18.36
CA LEU A 78 16.02 -17.10 19.00
C LEU A 78 16.68 -18.04 17.99
N ASP A 79 16.17 -18.11 16.76
CA ASP A 79 16.73 -18.90 15.67
C ASP A 79 17.99 -18.26 15.04
N GLY A 80 18.38 -17.06 15.49
CA GLY A 80 19.55 -16.33 15.00
C GLY A 80 19.41 -15.83 13.55
N ARG A 81 18.19 -15.72 13.04
CA ARG A 81 17.89 -15.28 11.67
C ARG A 81 17.82 -13.76 11.60
N THR A 82 18.78 -13.15 10.91
CA THR A 82 18.95 -11.68 10.86
C THR A 82 18.64 -11.06 9.50
N GLN A 83 18.33 -11.86 8.48
CA GLN A 83 18.16 -11.38 7.11
C GLN A 83 16.94 -10.47 6.96
N GLU A 84 15.81 -10.86 7.54
CA GLU A 84 14.54 -10.15 7.49
C GLU A 84 14.62 -8.83 8.26
N PHE A 85 15.25 -8.84 9.43
CA PHE A 85 15.54 -7.61 10.18
C PHE A 85 16.37 -6.64 9.34
N ASN A 86 17.39 -7.13 8.63
CA ASN A 86 18.22 -6.31 7.74
C ASN A 86 17.43 -5.75 6.54
N ARG A 87 16.51 -6.53 5.95
CA ARG A 87 15.60 -6.04 4.90
C ARG A 87 14.66 -4.95 5.41
N ILE A 88 14.06 -5.14 6.59
CA ILE A 88 13.18 -4.14 7.23
C ILE A 88 13.97 -2.85 7.52
N ARG A 89 15.18 -2.97 8.07
CA ARG A 89 16.06 -1.82 8.34
C ARG A 89 16.47 -1.09 7.05
N ALA A 90 16.74 -1.82 5.97
CA ALA A 90 17.07 -1.24 4.68
C ALA A 90 15.89 -0.45 4.09
N LEU A 91 14.68 -1.03 4.12
CA LEU A 91 13.45 -0.35 3.70
C LEU A 91 13.18 0.88 4.56
N HIS A 92 13.28 0.75 5.89
CA HIS A 92 13.13 1.88 6.80
C HIS A 92 14.13 2.99 6.46
N ARG A 93 15.43 2.68 6.37
CA ARG A 93 16.48 3.65 6.03
C ARG A 93 16.21 4.36 4.70
N GLU A 94 15.77 3.64 3.67
CA GLU A 94 15.47 4.27 2.38
C GLU A 94 14.28 5.24 2.50
N TRP A 95 13.19 4.84 3.15
CA TRP A 95 11.92 5.57 3.10
C TRP A 95 11.65 6.48 4.32
N SER A 96 12.54 6.54 5.31
CA SER A 96 12.37 7.34 6.54
C SER A 96 13.19 8.64 6.58
N GLN A 97 13.80 9.04 5.46
CA GLN A 97 14.65 10.23 5.43
C GLN A 97 13.85 11.51 5.67
N HIS A 98 14.50 12.49 6.31
CA HIS A 98 13.90 13.79 6.55
C HIS A 98 13.67 14.52 5.22
N VAL A 99 12.48 15.09 5.07
CA VAL A 99 12.05 15.76 3.84
C VAL A 99 12.77 17.10 3.69
N LEU A 100 13.11 17.44 2.45
CA LEU A 100 13.70 18.74 2.12
C LEU A 100 12.63 19.83 2.20
N MET A 101 13.02 21.00 2.70
CA MET A 101 12.13 22.16 2.75
C MET A 101 11.78 22.61 1.32
N PRO A 102 10.49 22.82 0.98
CA PRO A 102 10.09 23.29 -0.34
C PRO A 102 10.55 24.73 -0.57
N VAL A 103 10.75 25.10 -1.84
CA VAL A 103 11.08 26.49 -2.22
C VAL A 103 9.84 27.36 -2.09
N LEU A 104 10.04 28.66 -1.80
CA LEU A 104 8.93 29.62 -1.78
C LEU A 104 8.18 29.63 -3.11
N GLY A 105 6.87 29.42 -3.05
CA GLY A 105 6.00 29.33 -4.23
C GLY A 105 5.66 27.90 -4.64
N ASP A 106 6.40 26.89 -4.18
CA ASP A 106 6.09 25.49 -4.45
C ASP A 106 4.92 25.03 -3.57
N VAL A 107 3.73 24.96 -4.15
CA VAL A 107 2.50 24.53 -3.48
C VAL A 107 1.71 23.58 -4.38
N GLU A 108 1.05 22.60 -3.78
CA GLU A 108 0.14 21.71 -4.52
C GLU A 108 -0.98 22.52 -5.19
N PRO A 109 -1.28 22.26 -6.48
CA PRO A 109 -2.29 23.02 -7.21
C PRO A 109 -3.69 22.73 -6.67
N LYS A 110 -4.45 23.79 -6.41
CA LYS A 110 -5.86 23.70 -6.04
C LYS A 110 -6.73 23.53 -7.28
N PHE A 111 -7.92 22.93 -7.10
CA PHE A 111 -8.91 22.86 -8.16
C PHE A 111 -9.45 24.27 -8.49
N PRO A 112 -9.42 24.74 -9.76
CA PRO A 112 -9.83 26.09 -10.11
C PRO A 112 -11.32 26.35 -9.78
N THR A 113 -11.61 27.54 -9.27
CA THR A 113 -12.97 28.00 -9.02
C THR A 113 -13.70 28.33 -10.32
N ASN A 114 -15.02 28.49 -10.26
CA ASN A 114 -15.88 28.90 -11.38
C ASN A 114 -15.87 28.00 -12.64
N LEU A 115 -15.22 26.82 -12.60
CA LEU A 115 -15.32 25.81 -13.67
C LEU A 115 -16.55 24.91 -13.53
N PHE A 116 -16.87 24.51 -12.30
CA PHE A 116 -18.03 23.67 -11.99
C PHE A 116 -18.69 24.15 -10.70
N LYS A 117 -19.97 23.79 -10.51
CA LYS A 117 -20.65 23.95 -9.22
C LYS A 117 -19.89 23.19 -8.13
N GLN A 118 -19.91 23.72 -6.90
CA GLN A 118 -19.14 23.18 -5.76
C GLN A 118 -19.39 21.70 -5.48
N ASN A 119 -20.62 21.21 -5.71
CA ASN A 119 -21.02 19.82 -5.46
C ASN A 119 -20.70 18.87 -6.62
N HIS A 120 -20.00 19.34 -7.66
CA HIS A 120 -19.70 18.52 -8.83
C HIS A 120 -18.53 17.54 -8.59
N CYS A 121 -18.59 16.36 -9.19
CA CYS A 121 -17.58 15.31 -9.03
C CYS A 121 -16.17 15.67 -9.53
N ALA A 122 -16.04 16.72 -10.36
CA ALA A 122 -14.77 17.13 -10.96
C ALA A 122 -13.70 17.47 -9.91
N LYS A 123 -14.10 18.09 -8.79
CA LYS A 123 -13.18 18.47 -7.71
C LYS A 123 -12.45 17.25 -7.14
N ARG A 124 -13.18 16.16 -6.84
CA ARG A 124 -12.58 14.90 -6.34
C ARG A 124 -11.78 14.19 -7.42
N ARG A 125 -12.24 14.18 -8.68
CA ARG A 125 -11.51 13.58 -9.80
C ARG A 125 -10.16 14.25 -10.04
N PHE A 126 -10.11 15.58 -9.96
CA PHE A 126 -8.87 16.33 -10.06
C PHE A 126 -7.87 15.90 -8.99
N LEU A 127 -8.29 15.90 -7.72
CA LEU A 127 -7.44 15.52 -6.59
C LEU A 127 -6.87 14.10 -6.76
N VAL A 128 -7.74 13.13 -7.07
CA VAL A 128 -7.29 11.73 -7.26
C VAL A 128 -6.30 11.61 -8.41
N ARG A 129 -6.57 12.28 -9.54
CA ARG A 129 -5.68 12.19 -10.72
C ARG A 129 -4.34 12.89 -10.49
N TRP A 130 -4.33 13.98 -9.73
CA TRP A 130 -3.10 14.66 -9.35
C TRP A 130 -2.22 13.77 -8.47
N HIS A 131 -2.75 13.24 -7.36
CA HIS A 131 -1.97 12.34 -6.49
C HIS A 131 -1.61 11.03 -7.18
N LYS A 132 -2.46 10.51 -8.08
CA LYS A 132 -2.16 9.29 -8.83
C LYS A 132 -0.96 9.47 -9.75
N ALA A 133 -0.82 10.64 -10.39
CA ALA A 133 0.34 10.95 -11.21
C ALA A 133 1.63 11.07 -10.37
N ASN A 134 1.53 11.69 -9.19
CA ASN A 134 2.65 11.90 -8.27
C ASN A 134 2.85 10.71 -7.31
N THR A 135 3.32 9.59 -7.85
CA THR A 135 3.63 8.39 -7.04
C THR A 135 4.86 8.62 -6.15
N PRO A 136 5.07 7.82 -5.08
CA PRO A 136 6.20 8.01 -4.18
C PRO A 136 7.57 7.98 -4.85
N GLN A 137 7.72 7.34 -6.02
CA GLN A 137 8.96 7.36 -6.81
C GLN A 137 9.27 8.75 -7.39
N HIS A 138 8.25 9.56 -7.62
CA HIS A 138 8.37 10.91 -8.20
C HIS A 138 8.49 12.01 -7.13
N TRP A 139 8.43 11.66 -5.83
CA TRP A 139 8.60 12.64 -4.75
C TRP A 139 10.07 13.00 -4.59
N VAL A 140 10.50 14.02 -5.34
CA VAL A 140 11.86 14.58 -5.33
C VAL A 140 12.23 15.28 -4.02
N TRP A 141 11.23 15.73 -3.26
CA TRP A 141 11.43 16.38 -1.96
C TRP A 141 11.85 15.40 -0.86
N MET A 142 11.73 14.09 -1.07
CA MET A 142 12.23 13.07 -0.13
C MET A 142 13.52 12.44 -0.68
N PRO A 143 14.70 12.79 -0.12
CA PRO A 143 15.98 12.38 -0.67
C PRO A 143 16.20 10.89 -0.44
N ARG A 144 16.38 10.15 -1.54
CA ARG A 144 16.51 8.68 -1.55
C ARG A 144 17.58 8.24 -2.55
N GLY A 145 18.07 7.02 -2.34
CA GLY A 145 19.06 6.39 -3.22
C GLY A 145 20.46 6.30 -2.61
N PRO A 146 21.38 5.62 -3.32
CA PRO A 146 22.70 5.26 -2.79
C PRO A 146 23.64 6.45 -2.57
N ALA A 147 23.42 7.57 -3.26
CA ALA A 147 24.23 8.78 -3.13
C ALA A 147 23.91 9.60 -1.87
N MET A 148 22.88 9.22 -1.12
CA MET A 148 22.35 10.00 0.00
C MET A 148 23.08 9.66 1.31
N VAL A 149 23.56 10.69 2.01
CA VAL A 149 24.19 10.53 3.33
C VAL A 149 23.10 10.41 4.40
N THR A 150 23.09 9.30 5.14
CA THR A 150 22.08 8.98 6.16
C THR A 150 22.65 9.03 7.58
N PRO A 151 22.92 10.23 8.14
CA PRO A 151 23.69 10.37 9.38
C PRO A 151 23.04 9.72 10.61
N LEU A 152 21.72 9.60 10.63
CA LEU A 152 20.97 9.02 11.75
C LEU A 152 20.84 7.50 11.69
N HIS A 153 21.23 6.86 10.58
CA HIS A 153 21.04 5.43 10.38
C HIS A 153 22.38 4.69 10.25
N ARG A 154 22.36 3.41 10.59
CA ARG A 154 23.49 2.51 10.34
C ARG A 154 23.53 2.11 8.84
N SER A 155 24.73 2.07 8.28
CA SER A 155 24.97 1.91 6.84
C SER A 155 25.01 0.45 6.38
N ASN A 156 25.46 -0.47 7.23
CA ASN A 156 25.65 -1.86 6.84
C ASN A 156 25.26 -2.83 7.97
N PRO A 157 24.98 -4.12 7.64
CA PRO A 157 24.66 -5.15 8.63
C PRO A 157 25.70 -5.25 9.75
N SER A 158 26.98 -5.05 9.46
CA SER A 158 28.09 -5.17 10.42
C SER A 158 28.07 -4.14 11.55
N GLN A 159 27.36 -3.01 11.40
CA GLN A 159 27.18 -2.02 12.46
C GLN A 159 26.08 -2.37 13.45
N PHE A 160 25.23 -3.37 13.18
CA PHE A 160 24.14 -3.77 14.07
C PHE A 160 24.63 -4.64 15.24
N PRO A 161 23.93 -4.61 16.39
CA PRO A 161 24.44 -5.18 17.64
C PRO A 161 24.71 -6.69 17.55
N GLU A 162 24.00 -7.45 16.72
CA GLU A 162 24.26 -8.87 16.50
C GLU A 162 25.70 -9.17 16.01
N ASN A 163 26.41 -8.20 15.42
CA ASN A 163 27.79 -8.34 14.97
C ASN A 163 28.85 -7.94 16.03
N TRP A 164 28.44 -7.76 17.29
CA TRP A 164 29.31 -7.34 18.39
C TRP A 164 30.60 -8.17 18.55
N ARG A 165 30.54 -9.48 18.29
CA ARG A 165 31.73 -10.38 18.39
C ARG A 165 32.82 -10.03 17.38
N HIS A 166 32.43 -9.61 16.18
CA HIS A 166 33.38 -9.20 15.14
C HIS A 166 34.02 -7.84 15.48
N LEU A 167 33.24 -6.93 16.07
CA LEU A 167 33.74 -5.62 16.52
C LEU A 167 34.81 -5.77 17.62
N MET A 168 34.62 -6.70 18.55
CA MET A 168 35.61 -6.95 19.61
C MET A 168 36.93 -7.52 19.10
N ARG A 169 36.91 -8.39 18.07
CA ARG A 169 38.13 -8.96 17.48
C ARG A 169 38.97 -7.92 16.73
N HIS A 170 38.34 -6.94 16.10
CA HIS A 170 39.05 -5.85 15.43
C HIS A 170 39.72 -4.89 16.42
N ASN A 171 39.06 -4.58 17.54
CA ASN A 171 39.64 -3.74 18.60
C ASN A 171 40.86 -4.37 19.27
N SER A 172 40.89 -5.70 19.44
CA SER A 172 42.05 -6.40 20.01
C SER A 172 43.27 -6.40 19.07
N LEU A 173 43.06 -6.33 17.75
CA LEU A 173 44.14 -6.28 16.75
C LEU A 173 44.67 -4.85 16.51
N SER A 174 43.85 -3.82 16.69
CA SER A 174 44.29 -2.42 16.62
C SER A 174 44.99 -1.92 17.88
N GLY A 175 44.82 -2.60 19.02
CA GLY A 175 45.41 -2.24 20.31
C GLY A 175 46.87 -2.69 20.51
N SER A 176 47.44 -3.52 19.64
CA SER A 176 48.78 -4.08 19.81
C SER A 176 49.91 -3.31 19.10
N LEU A 177 49.63 -2.13 18.54
CA LEU A 177 50.61 -1.33 17.76
C LEU A 177 51.01 0.00 18.43
N GLN A 178 50.60 0.29 19.67
CA GLN A 178 50.95 1.55 20.38
C GLN A 178 51.77 1.36 21.67
N SER A 179 52.31 0.17 21.95
CA SER A 179 53.09 -0.09 23.16
C SER A 179 54.46 -0.67 22.84
N ASN A 180 55.30 0.09 22.13
CA ASN A 180 56.74 -0.14 22.02
C ASN A 180 57.44 1.15 21.54
N GLU A 181 57.43 2.19 22.38
CA GLU A 181 58.54 3.15 22.42
C GLU A 181 58.83 3.42 23.90
N GLY A 182 59.92 2.79 24.36
CA GLY A 182 60.58 2.99 25.63
C GLY A 182 62.08 2.88 25.40
#